data_AF-B9ECF2-F1
#
_entry.id   AF-B9ECF2-F1
#
_cell.length_a   1.000
_cell.length_b   1.000
_cell.length_c   1.000
_cell.angle_alpha   90.00
_cell.angle_beta   90.00
_cell.angle_gamma   90.00
#
_symmetry.space_group_name_H-M   'P 1'
#
loop_
_entity.id
_entity.type
_entity.pdbx_description
1 polymer ?
#
loop_
_entity_poly.entity_id
_entity_poly.type
_entity_poly.pdbx_seq_one_letter_code
_entity_poly.pdbx_strand_id
1 'polypeptide(L)'
;MSEKKKKKSKIISFRVNEDEYEVIAGIAKSANMNVSEYLKIRALEGNIQQPKVSSEDLRAVVPDLTRLTGQIGRIGNNVNQSTKLLRSIGPYGFVSPKNFVELKEVFEKSNEEITGIREEVKAIWHTLK
;
A
#
# COMPACT_ATOMS: atom_id res chain seq x y z
N MET A 1 4.00 24.67 2.35
CA MET A 1 3.15 25.59 1.57
C MET A 1 2.25 24.75 0.67
N SER A 2 0.94 24.78 0.93
CA SER A 2 -0.05 24.11 0.07
C SER A 2 -0.20 24.91 -1.23
N GLU A 3 0.28 24.37 -2.35
CA GLU A 3 0.02 24.95 -3.66
C GLU A 3 -1.49 24.88 -3.93
N LYS A 4 -2.17 26.03 -3.77
CA LYS A 4 -3.55 26.20 -4.22
C LYS A 4 -3.58 25.91 -5.73
N LYS A 5 -4.22 24.81 -6.14
CA LYS A 5 -4.54 24.50 -7.54
C LYS A 5 -5.15 25.74 -8.20
N LYS A 6 -4.36 26.44 -9.05
CA LYS A 6 -4.83 27.63 -9.78
C LYS A 6 -6.11 27.27 -10.53
N LYS A 7 -7.18 28.06 -10.34
CA LYS A 7 -8.42 27.91 -11.10
C LYS A 7 -8.08 27.99 -12.60
N LYS A 8 -8.56 27.00 -13.36
CA LYS A 8 -8.29 26.84 -14.80
C LYS A 8 -8.75 28.09 -15.54
N SER A 9 -7.83 28.79 -16.21
CA SER A 9 -8.15 30.06 -16.90
C SER A 9 -8.42 29.91 -18.40
N LYS A 10 -8.10 28.74 -19.00
CA LYS A 10 -8.27 28.47 -20.44
C LYS A 10 -9.00 27.15 -20.64
N ILE A 11 -10.00 27.17 -21.52
CA ILE A 11 -10.74 26.00 -21.98
C ILE A 11 -10.25 25.70 -23.40
N ILE A 12 -9.83 24.47 -23.65
CA ILE A 12 -9.45 23.99 -24.98
C ILE A 12 -10.49 22.95 -25.37
N SER A 13 -11.22 23.20 -26.45
CA SER A 13 -12.15 22.25 -27.06
C SER A 13 -11.48 21.57 -28.25
N PHE A 14 -11.79 20.30 -28.45
CA PHE A 14 -11.36 19.50 -29.60
C PHE A 14 -12.56 18.69 -30.07
N ARG A 15 -12.60 18.34 -31.36
CA ARG A 15 -13.69 17.56 -31.96
C ARG A 15 -13.24 16.12 -32.12
N VAL A 16 -14.15 15.20 -31.85
CA VAL A 16 -14.01 13.76 -32.01
C VAL A 16 -15.29 13.20 -32.62
N ASN A 17 -15.16 12.08 -33.32
CA ASN A 17 -16.33 11.26 -33.68
C ASN A 17 -16.76 10.40 -32.48
N GLU A 18 -17.88 9.68 -32.62
CA GLU A 18 -18.43 8.85 -31.55
C GLU A 18 -17.48 7.72 -31.14
N ASP A 19 -16.93 6.99 -32.13
CA ASP A 19 -16.02 5.86 -31.90
C ASP A 19 -14.74 6.30 -31.15
N GLU A 20 -14.16 7.43 -31.55
CA GLU A 20 -13.00 8.04 -30.90
C GLU A 20 -13.33 8.47 -29.47
N TYR A 21 -14.52 9.02 -29.25
CA TYR A 21 -14.98 9.40 -27.93
C TYR A 21 -15.10 8.19 -27.01
N GLU A 22 -15.72 7.09 -27.46
CA GLU A 22 -15.86 5.86 -26.69
C GLU A 22 -14.50 5.28 -26.28
N VAL A 23 -13.54 5.26 -27.21
CA VAL A 23 -12.17 4.80 -26.92
C VAL A 23 -11.51 5.68 -25.85
N ILE A 24 -11.58 7.00 -25.99
CA ILE A 24 -10.99 7.94 -25.02
C ILE A 24 -11.69 7.80 -23.65
N ALA A 25 -13.01 7.68 -23.64
CA ALA A 25 -13.80 7.52 -22.42
C ALA A 25 -13.50 6.20 -21.71
N GLY A 26 -13.37 5.10 -22.45
CA GLY A 26 -12.98 3.79 -21.91
C GLY A 26 -11.59 3.80 -21.29
N ILE A 27 -10.61 4.43 -21.97
CA ILE A 27 -9.24 4.54 -21.44
C ILE A 27 -9.20 5.46 -20.21
N ALA A 28 -9.90 6.61 -20.26
CA ALA A 28 -9.98 7.51 -19.12
C ALA A 28 -10.62 6.82 -17.89
N LYS A 29 -11.69 6.07 -18.11
CA LYS A 29 -12.36 5.27 -17.07
C LYS A 29 -11.42 4.21 -16.50
N SER A 30 -10.67 3.51 -17.35
CA SER A 30 -9.68 2.51 -16.91
C SER A 30 -8.52 3.15 -16.12
N ALA A 31 -8.16 4.39 -16.44
CA ALA A 31 -7.21 5.19 -15.69
C ALA A 31 -7.80 5.84 -14.42
N ASN A 32 -9.07 5.60 -14.11
CA ASN A 32 -9.81 6.21 -13.00
C ASN A 32 -9.82 7.75 -13.03
N MET A 33 -9.87 8.31 -14.24
CA MET A 33 -9.87 9.75 -14.53
C MET A 33 -11.11 10.14 -15.35
N ASN A 34 -11.52 11.40 -15.27
CA ASN A 34 -12.47 11.93 -16.25
C ASN A 34 -11.75 12.19 -17.59
N VAL A 35 -12.50 12.22 -18.69
CA VAL A 35 -11.99 12.44 -20.05
C VAL A 35 -11.09 13.68 -20.14
N SER A 36 -11.51 14.80 -19.55
CA SER A 36 -10.76 16.06 -19.58
C SER A 36 -9.43 15.99 -18.83
N GLU A 37 -9.38 15.25 -17.73
CA GLU A 37 -8.18 15.04 -16.92
C GLU A 37 -7.20 14.10 -17.61
N TYR A 38 -7.71 13.00 -18.17
CA TYR A 38 -6.94 12.07 -19.01
C TYR A 38 -6.29 12.81 -20.19
N LEU A 39 -7.06 13.57 -20.97
CA LEU A 39 -6.52 14.29 -22.13
C LEU A 39 -5.49 15.33 -21.77
N LYS A 40 -5.68 16.01 -20.64
CA LYS A 40 -4.71 17.00 -20.16
C LYS A 40 -3.37 16.34 -19.83
N ILE A 41 -3.40 15.26 -19.07
CA ILE A 41 -2.17 14.54 -18.68
C ILE A 41 -1.53 13.92 -19.92
N ARG A 42 -2.33 13.34 -20.83
CA ARG A 42 -1.85 12.79 -22.11
C ARG A 42 -1.16 13.86 -22.95
N ALA A 43 -1.71 15.07 -23.01
CA ALA A 43 -1.15 16.18 -23.78
C ALA A 43 0.12 16.79 -23.16
N LEU A 44 0.25 16.76 -21.82
CA LEU A 44 1.38 17.36 -21.10
C LEU A 44 2.54 16.38 -20.86
N GLU A 45 2.21 15.16 -20.44
CA GLU A 45 3.15 14.15 -19.94
C GLU A 45 3.31 12.98 -20.93
N GLY A 46 2.51 12.94 -22.00
CA GLY A 46 2.57 11.91 -23.03
C GLY A 46 1.91 10.61 -22.55
N ASN A 47 2.70 9.67 -22.03
CA ASN A 47 2.21 8.35 -21.67
C ASN A 47 1.61 8.30 -20.27
N ILE A 48 0.34 7.90 -20.18
CA ILE A 48 -0.34 7.65 -18.91
C ILE A 48 -0.16 6.17 -18.58
N GLN A 49 0.52 5.90 -17.46
CA GLN A 49 0.56 4.56 -16.91
C GLN A 49 -0.84 4.22 -16.38
N GLN A 50 -1.49 3.27 -17.04
CA GLN A 50 -2.77 2.77 -16.56
C GLN A 50 -2.55 2.03 -15.23
N PRO A 51 -3.44 2.23 -14.23
CA PRO A 51 -3.42 1.45 -13.01
C PRO A 51 -3.48 -0.04 -13.35
N LYS A 52 -2.57 -0.83 -12.77
CA LYS A 52 -2.55 -2.30 -12.97
C LYS A 52 -3.71 -3.02 -12.27
N VAL A 53 -4.44 -2.30 -11.44
CA VAL A 53 -5.53 -2.79 -10.59
C VAL A 53 -6.67 -1.80 -10.71
N SER A 54 -7.90 -2.29 -10.81
CA SER A 54 -9.07 -1.42 -10.92
C SER A 54 -9.23 -0.57 -9.65
N SER A 55 -9.90 0.58 -9.78
CA SER A 55 -10.15 1.46 -8.63
C SER A 55 -11.12 0.84 -7.61
N GLU A 56 -11.97 -0.07 -8.05
CA GLU A 56 -12.89 -0.83 -7.21
C GLU A 56 -12.12 -1.88 -6.38
N ASP A 57 -11.24 -2.65 -7.02
CA ASP A 57 -10.39 -3.65 -6.35
C ASP A 57 -9.42 -2.98 -5.36
N LEU A 58 -8.85 -1.83 -5.74
CA LEU A 58 -8.01 -1.04 -4.84
C LEU A 58 -8.81 -0.60 -3.60
N ARG A 59 -10.03 -0.10 -3.76
CA ARG A 59 -10.87 0.29 -2.62
C ARG A 59 -11.24 -0.90 -1.74
N ALA A 60 -11.46 -2.07 -2.32
CA ALA A 60 -11.75 -3.29 -1.57
C ALA A 60 -10.55 -3.74 -0.72
N VAL A 61 -9.33 -3.57 -1.21
CA VAL A 61 -8.10 -4.09 -0.56
C VAL A 61 -7.41 -3.07 0.37
N VAL A 62 -7.69 -1.77 0.24
CA VAL A 62 -7.11 -0.72 1.12
C VAL A 62 -7.33 -0.98 2.63
N PRO A 63 -8.53 -1.40 3.10
CA PRO A 63 -8.74 -1.72 4.51
C PRO A 63 -7.82 -2.86 4.99
N ASP A 64 -7.66 -3.90 4.17
CA ASP A 64 -6.82 -5.05 4.50
C ASP A 64 -5.34 -4.68 4.53
N LEU A 65 -4.85 -3.87 3.58
CA LEU A 65 -3.47 -3.36 3.59
C LEU A 65 -3.19 -2.49 4.82
N THR A 66 -4.17 -1.69 5.25
CA THR A 66 -4.06 -0.86 6.47
C THR A 66 -3.92 -1.74 7.71
N ARG A 67 -4.70 -2.83 7.78
CA ARG A 67 -4.65 -3.81 8.86
C ARG A 67 -3.32 -4.56 8.88
N LEU A 68 -2.82 -5.01 7.72
CA LEU A 68 -1.50 -5.62 7.56
C LEU A 68 -0.38 -4.68 8.03
N THR A 69 -0.45 -3.40 7.70
CA THR A 69 0.52 -2.40 8.15
C THR A 69 0.57 -2.33 9.69
N GLY A 70 -0.60 -2.39 10.34
CA GLY A 70 -0.70 -2.44 11.81
C GLY A 70 -0.08 -3.72 12.40
N GLN A 71 -0.30 -4.88 11.79
CA GLN A 71 0.29 -6.16 12.22
C GLN A 71 1.81 -6.15 12.06
N ILE A 72 2.35 -5.63 10.96
CA ILE A 72 3.79 -5.46 10.74
C ILE A 72 4.39 -4.53 11.82
N GLY A 73 3.69 -3.47 12.20
CA GLY A 73 4.10 -2.58 13.29
C GLY A 73 4.24 -3.30 14.63
N ARG A 74 3.36 -4.26 14.94
CA ARG A 74 3.45 -5.09 16.16
C ARG A 74 4.66 -6.01 16.14
N ILE A 75 4.94 -6.66 15.01
CA ILE A 75 6.16 -7.45 14.83
C ILE A 75 7.41 -6.58 15.03
N GLY A 76 7.44 -5.38 14.44
CA GLY A 76 8.55 -4.44 14.64
C GLY A 76 8.75 -4.08 16.10
N ASN A 77 7.66 -3.88 16.87
CA ASN A 77 7.73 -3.65 18.31
C ASN A 77 8.27 -4.86 19.08
N ASN A 78 7.87 -6.08 18.71
CA ASN A 78 8.36 -7.30 19.35
C ASN A 78 9.86 -7.51 19.07
N VAL A 79 10.30 -7.31 17.83
CA VAL A 79 11.72 -7.36 17.45
C VAL A 79 12.55 -6.32 18.23
N ASN A 80 12.01 -5.11 18.40
CA ASN A 80 12.65 -4.07 19.19
C ASN A 80 12.77 -4.47 20.68
N GLN A 81 11.76 -5.13 21.25
CA GLN A 81 11.81 -5.67 22.61
C GLN A 81 12.90 -6.74 22.75
N SER A 82 12.96 -7.71 21.82
CA SER A 82 14.02 -8.72 21.80
C SER A 82 15.41 -8.08 21.72
N THR A 83 15.55 -7.05 20.89
CA THR A 83 16.83 -6.32 20.74
C THR A 83 17.22 -5.59 22.03
N LYS A 84 16.27 -4.94 22.70
CA LYS A 84 16.51 -4.27 24.00
C LYS A 84 16.92 -5.26 25.08
N LEU A 85 16.26 -6.40 25.14
CA LEU A 85 16.57 -7.46 26.11
C LEU A 85 17.94 -8.08 25.83
N LEU A 86 18.29 -8.33 24.57
CA LEU A 86 19.64 -8.76 24.19
C LEU A 86 20.70 -7.72 24.52
N ARG A 87 20.42 -6.43 24.33
CA ARG A 87 21.34 -5.34 24.68
C ARG A 87 21.56 -5.24 26.19
N SER A 88 20.54 -5.49 27.02
CA SER A 88 20.66 -5.39 28.49
C SER A 88 21.47 -6.52 29.11
N ILE A 89 21.65 -7.64 28.42
CA ILE A 89 22.48 -8.78 28.85
C ILE A 89 23.99 -8.44 28.82
N GLY A 90 24.38 -7.37 28.11
CA GLY A 90 25.77 -6.92 28.04
C GLY A 90 26.71 -7.89 27.30
N PRO A 91 27.97 -7.50 27.09
CA PRO A 91 28.93 -8.29 26.29
C PRO A 91 29.37 -9.62 26.92
N TYR A 92 29.02 -9.88 28.19
CA TYR A 92 29.46 -11.06 28.95
C TYR A 92 28.42 -12.20 29.00
N GLY A 93 27.33 -12.10 28.25
CA GLY A 93 26.56 -13.27 27.78
C GLY A 93 25.73 -14.05 28.81
N PHE A 94 25.62 -13.59 30.06
CA PHE A 94 24.77 -14.29 31.03
C PHE A 94 23.30 -13.92 30.84
N VAL A 95 22.58 -14.76 30.07
CA VAL A 95 21.12 -14.68 29.98
C VAL A 95 20.54 -15.33 31.23
N SER A 96 19.90 -14.53 32.09
CA SER A 96 19.16 -15.10 33.22
C SER A 96 18.04 -16.01 32.69
N PRO A 97 17.68 -17.10 33.39
CA PRO A 97 16.56 -17.95 32.98
C PRO A 97 15.26 -17.18 32.75
N LYS A 98 15.04 -16.10 33.52
CA LYS A 98 13.89 -15.20 33.36
C LYS A 98 13.93 -14.45 32.03
N ASN A 99 15.06 -13.86 31.66
CA ASN A 99 15.23 -13.15 30.39
C ASN A 99 15.13 -14.10 29.20
N PHE A 100 15.57 -15.35 29.34
CA PHE A 100 15.46 -16.36 28.28
C PHE A 100 14.00 -16.74 28.02
N VAL A 101 13.20 -16.94 29.07
CA VAL A 101 11.76 -17.22 28.95
C VAL A 101 11.05 -16.04 28.29
N GLU A 102 11.33 -14.81 28.72
CA GLU A 102 10.73 -13.60 28.14
C GLU A 102 11.11 -13.41 26.65
N LEU A 103 12.38 -13.62 26.29
CA LEU A 103 12.82 -13.62 24.88
C LEU A 103 12.08 -14.66 24.05
N LYS A 104 11.95 -15.88 24.59
CA LYS A 104 11.29 -16.99 23.89
C LYS A 104 9.81 -16.67 23.65
N GLU A 105 9.11 -16.15 24.65
CA GLU A 105 7.70 -15.75 24.52
C GLU A 105 7.50 -14.64 23.47
N VAL A 106 8.36 -13.61 23.46
CA VAL A 106 8.30 -12.53 22.46
C VAL A 106 8.56 -13.08 21.06
N PHE A 107 9.48 -14.04 20.93
CA PHE A 107 9.80 -14.66 19.66
C PHE A 107 8.66 -15.54 19.14
N GLU A 108 8.07 -16.38 20.00
CA GLU A 108 6.92 -17.22 19.65
C GLU A 108 5.73 -16.38 19.19
N LYS A 109 5.37 -15.33 19.93
CA LYS A 109 4.31 -14.39 19.55
C LYS A 109 4.58 -13.72 18.20
N SER A 110 5.83 -13.30 17.96
CA SER A 110 6.22 -12.70 16.67
C SER A 110 6.07 -13.70 15.52
N ASN A 111 6.42 -14.96 15.74
CA ASN A 111 6.35 -16.00 14.73
C ASN A 111 4.90 -16.38 14.38
N GLU A 112 4.01 -16.43 15.38
CA GLU A 112 2.57 -16.60 15.18
C GLU A 112 1.98 -15.43 14.38
N GLU A 113 2.30 -14.18 14.74
CA GLU A 113 1.86 -12.99 13.99
C GLU A 113 2.36 -12.99 12.54
N ILE A 114 3.61 -13.39 12.28
CA ILE A 114 4.17 -13.53 10.92
C ILE A 114 3.41 -14.58 10.12
N THR A 115 3.07 -15.71 10.75
CA THR A 115 2.33 -16.80 10.09
C THR A 115 0.93 -16.33 9.71
N GLY A 116 0.22 -15.65 10.62
CA GLY A 116 -1.08 -15.05 10.34
C GLY A 116 -1.05 -14.05 9.19
N ILE A 117 -0.09 -13.11 9.19
CA ILE A 117 0.11 -12.16 8.08
C ILE A 117 0.28 -12.90 6.75
N ARG A 118 1.05 -13.99 6.74
CA ARG A 118 1.33 -14.75 5.52
C ARG A 118 0.06 -15.36 4.92
N GLU A 119 -0.82 -15.88 5.77
CA GLU A 119 -2.11 -16.45 5.35
C GLU A 119 -3.05 -15.37 4.81
N GLU A 120 -3.12 -14.22 5.49
CA GLU A 120 -3.95 -13.09 5.07
C GLU A 120 -3.48 -12.48 3.74
N VAL A 121 -2.16 -12.28 3.57
CA VAL A 121 -1.59 -11.80 2.31
C VAL A 121 -1.91 -12.77 1.18
N LYS A 122 -1.86 -14.08 1.44
CA LYS A 122 -2.23 -15.10 0.46
C LYS A 122 -3.72 -15.00 0.10
N ALA A 123 -4.60 -14.76 1.07
CA ALA A 123 -6.03 -14.57 0.83
C ALA A 123 -6.31 -13.33 -0.05
N ILE A 124 -5.68 -12.19 0.25
CA ILE A 124 -5.79 -10.96 -0.56
C ILE A 124 -5.26 -11.18 -1.98
N TRP A 125 -4.18 -11.94 -2.12
CA TRP A 125 -3.65 -12.28 -3.44
C TRP A 125 -4.64 -13.10 -4.27
N HIS A 126 -5.42 -13.97 -3.64
CA HIS A 126 -6.46 -14.75 -4.32
C HIS A 126 -7.69 -13.93 -4.69
N THR A 127 -8.01 -12.86 -3.97
CA THR A 127 -9.15 -11.98 -4.29
C THR A 127 -8.84 -10.99 -5.42
N LEU A 128 -7.55 -10.67 -5.62
CA LEU A 128 -7.07 -9.79 -6.69
C LEU A 128 -6.81 -10.49 -8.04
N LYS A 129 -7.04 -11.81 -8.12
CA LYS A 129 -6.77 -12.63 -9.31
C LYS A 129 -8.06 -13.04 -10.00
#